data_AF-A0A350I435-F1
#
_entry.id   AF-A0A350I435-F1
#
_cell.length_a   1.000
_cell.length_b   1.000
_cell.length_c   1.000
_cell.angle_alpha   90.00
_cell.angle_beta   90.00
_cell.angle_gamma   90.00
#
_symmetry.space_group_name_H-M   'P 1'
#
loop_
_entity.id
_entity.type
_entity.pdbx_description
1 polymer ?
#
loop_
_entity_poly.entity_id
_entity_poly.type
_entity_poly.pdbx_seq_one_letter_code
_entity_poly.pdbx_strand_id
1 'polypeptide(L)'
;PVNAYNGPDGSLYIVDFYRGLIQHRIYLTSFLRKQIEDRGLYEPIGLGRIYRVTYKGKDAKQPPPMSSMSSAKLAKQLGHLNGWNRSTAQRLLVEKNDPSVRPLIEQMASSNRNHLAQLHSLWTLDGMGGVDWSILKEALKSTHPKVRSAAIRLSEPQLKTSLRPIVLEQLLSHQYDIPEVQLQLVLSLGQTSSSKAIKAAASILTQNLEHPYMRSAVLSGMKGKEVDLLSEIINRSNWWAKKSEKAASQIYTEIAKCIIRSRDAEAIETAIQLAAKAEVGTSFALLTGFRESAFKRSQGKWILDGKQIVLNKKVEALNDLLASPDEERAVLAKELYKAFSWPGKAELKKVSPELVALTSEQQARFDTGRDLYAISCGACHQPHGLGQDGLAPPLKDSDWSTGSKERMIRIVLHGLQGPIEVHGKKWELIMPGLSVFDDEQIASIMTYVRREWGHTASPVDPSEVKSIRTQYPGREDMWTVKDLLKIQ
;
A
#
# COMPACT_ATOMS: atom_id res chain seq x y z
N PRO A 1 31.26 8.55 0.96
CA PRO A 1 30.23 9.62 1.06
C PRO A 1 28.90 9.03 1.51
N VAL A 2 28.34 9.57 2.58
CA VAL A 2 27.04 9.14 3.12
C VAL A 2 25.90 9.85 2.40
N ASN A 3 26.12 11.10 1.97
CA ASN A 3 25.14 11.85 1.21
C ASN A 3 25.76 12.99 0.39
N ALA A 4 24.99 13.54 -0.55
CA ALA A 4 25.33 14.74 -1.29
C ALA A 4 24.12 15.67 -1.46
N TYR A 5 24.35 16.98 -1.35
CA TYR A 5 23.30 18.00 -1.39
C TYR A 5 23.70 19.20 -2.25
N ASN A 6 22.74 19.80 -2.94
CA ASN A 6 22.92 21.13 -3.52
C ASN A 6 22.82 22.18 -2.42
N GLY A 7 23.86 22.98 -2.24
CA GLY A 7 23.93 24.01 -1.21
C GLY A 7 23.28 25.34 -1.62
N PRO A 8 23.06 26.25 -0.66
CA PRO A 8 22.43 27.56 -0.89
C PRO A 8 23.24 28.48 -1.82
N ASP A 9 24.55 28.28 -1.88
CA ASP A 9 25.52 28.96 -2.74
C ASP A 9 25.62 28.36 -4.16
N GLY A 10 24.90 27.27 -4.43
CA GLY A 10 24.94 26.53 -5.69
C GLY A 10 26.08 25.51 -5.79
N SER A 11 26.83 25.27 -4.71
CA SER A 11 27.87 24.24 -4.66
C SER A 11 27.27 22.86 -4.37
N LEU A 12 27.99 21.78 -4.71
CA LEU A 12 27.66 20.42 -4.28
C LEU A 12 28.36 20.14 -2.95
N TYR A 13 27.59 19.90 -1.89
CA TYR A 13 28.11 19.52 -0.58
C TYR A 13 28.09 18.01 -0.46
N ILE A 14 29.25 17.39 -0.23
CA ILE A 14 29.39 15.96 -0.02
C ILE A 14 29.66 15.74 1.47
N VAL A 15 28.74 15.03 2.12
CA VAL A 15 28.90 14.61 3.52
C VAL A 15 29.58 13.25 3.50
N ASP A 16 30.78 13.20 4.05
CA ASP A 16 31.55 11.97 4.18
C ASP A 16 31.78 11.61 5.64
N PHE A 17 31.73 10.31 5.90
CA PHE A 17 31.89 9.74 7.22
C PHE A 17 32.93 8.63 7.15
N TYR A 18 33.92 8.70 8.01
CA TYR A 18 34.99 7.72 8.08
C TYR A 18 34.85 6.95 9.39
N ARG A 19 34.51 5.67 9.27
CA ARG A 19 34.50 4.74 10.39
C ARG A 19 34.99 3.39 9.93
N GLY A 20 35.95 2.81 10.64
CA GLY A 20 36.52 1.51 10.28
C GLY A 20 35.58 0.35 10.60
N LEU A 21 34.58 0.56 11.46
CA LEU A 21 33.57 -0.43 11.86
C LEU A 21 32.14 0.09 11.67
N ILE A 22 31.41 -0.46 10.71
CA ILE A 22 30.00 -0.11 10.45
C ILE A 22 29.02 -1.04 11.21
N GLN A 23 29.47 -2.22 11.65
CA GLN A 23 28.63 -3.22 12.32
C GLN A 23 28.64 -3.11 13.85
N HIS A 24 27.55 -3.58 14.48
CA HIS A 24 27.48 -3.70 15.95
C HIS A 24 28.34 -4.86 16.46
N ARG A 25 28.93 -4.71 17.66
CA ARG A 25 29.90 -5.65 18.26
C ARG A 25 29.43 -7.10 18.37
N ILE A 26 28.11 -7.32 18.45
CA ILE A 26 27.50 -8.65 18.63
C ILE A 26 27.57 -9.52 17.37
N TYR A 27 27.82 -8.92 16.20
CA TYR A 27 27.91 -9.62 14.93
C TYR A 27 29.36 -9.91 14.49
N LEU A 28 30.35 -9.60 15.33
CA LEU A 28 31.76 -9.79 15.02
C LEU A 28 32.22 -11.21 15.36
N THR A 29 32.53 -12.00 14.33
CA THR A 29 33.21 -13.31 14.50
C THR A 29 34.64 -13.12 15.02
N SER A 30 35.24 -14.19 15.56
CA SER A 30 36.64 -14.18 16.03
C SER A 30 37.63 -13.82 14.92
N PHE A 31 37.41 -14.31 13.70
CA PHE A 31 38.20 -13.94 12.52
C PHE A 31 38.12 -12.42 12.22
N LEU A 32 36.90 -11.86 12.21
CA LEU A 32 36.71 -10.44 11.93
C LEU A 32 37.31 -9.57 13.04
N ARG A 33 37.17 -9.95 14.31
CA ARG A 33 37.77 -9.22 15.43
C ARG A 33 39.29 -9.09 15.27
N LYS A 34 39.98 -10.19 14.92
CA LYS A 34 41.42 -10.14 14.67
C LYS A 34 41.79 -9.20 13.53
N GLN A 35 41.06 -9.24 12.41
CA GLN A 35 41.30 -8.31 11.29
C GLN A 35 41.08 -6.84 11.67
N ILE A 36 40.15 -6.57 12.58
CA ILE A 36 39.84 -5.22 13.07
C ILE A 36 40.97 -4.70 13.96
N GLU A 37 41.46 -5.55 14.87
CA GLU A 37 42.54 -5.21 15.80
C GLU A 37 43.87 -5.01 15.05
N ASP A 38 44.26 -5.96 14.19
CA ASP A 38 45.51 -5.95 13.43
C ASP A 38 45.62 -4.71 12.51
N ARG A 39 44.48 -4.18 12.06
CA ARG A 39 44.41 -3.03 11.13
C ARG A 39 43.97 -1.72 11.81
N GLY A 40 43.79 -1.71 13.14
CA GLY A 40 43.37 -0.51 13.88
C GLY A 40 42.01 0.05 13.46
N LEU A 41 41.09 -0.78 12.93
CA LEU A 41 39.82 -0.29 12.35
C LEU A 41 38.83 0.25 13.40
N TYR A 42 39.09 0.00 14.69
CA TYR A 42 38.30 0.51 15.80
C TYR A 42 38.65 1.96 16.18
N GLU A 43 39.80 2.49 15.75
CA GLU A 43 40.27 3.82 16.11
C GLU A 43 39.53 4.99 15.43
N PRO A 44 39.22 4.95 14.11
CA PRO A 44 38.55 6.06 13.45
C PRO A 44 37.06 6.13 13.85
N ILE A 45 36.78 6.80 14.97
CA ILE A 45 35.45 7.10 15.47
C ILE A 45 35.25 8.62 15.42
N GLY A 46 34.08 9.06 14.96
CA GLY A 46 33.74 10.50 14.89
C GLY A 46 34.49 11.26 13.78
N LEU A 47 35.18 10.55 12.88
CA LEU A 47 35.84 11.17 11.74
C LEU A 47 34.85 11.38 10.58
N GLY A 48 34.90 12.55 9.97
CA GLY A 48 34.04 12.91 8.86
C GLY A 48 34.49 14.22 8.23
N ARG A 49 34.03 14.49 7.01
CA ARG A 49 34.32 15.74 6.29
C ARG A 49 33.08 16.18 5.53
N ILE A 50 32.89 17.48 5.46
CA ILE A 50 31.95 18.09 4.53
C ILE A 50 32.77 18.75 3.44
N TYR A 51 32.76 18.16 2.24
CA TYR A 51 33.42 18.75 1.09
C TYR A 51 32.44 19.69 0.39
N ARG A 52 32.87 20.92 0.14
CA ARG A 52 32.17 21.88 -0.71
C ARG A 52 32.81 21.87 -2.08
N VAL A 53 32.11 21.33 -3.08
CA VAL A 53 32.60 21.19 -4.45
C VAL A 53 32.03 22.31 -5.31
N THR A 54 32.91 23.09 -5.93
CA THR A 54 32.58 24.21 -6.81
C THR A 54 33.21 24.03 -8.18
N TYR A 55 32.61 24.63 -9.20
CA TYR A 55 33.18 24.62 -10.54
C TYR A 55 34.39 25.56 -10.62
N LYS A 56 35.53 25.06 -11.12
CA LYS A 56 36.76 25.85 -11.27
C LYS A 56 36.50 27.05 -12.20
N GLY A 57 36.82 28.26 -11.74
CA GLY A 57 36.60 29.50 -12.49
C GLY A 57 35.21 30.12 -12.32
N LYS A 58 34.37 29.60 -11.41
CA LYS A 58 33.20 30.32 -10.90
C LYS A 58 33.34 30.56 -9.41
N ASP A 59 33.17 31.81 -9.01
CA ASP A 59 33.08 32.15 -7.59
C ASP A 59 31.82 31.53 -6.98
N ALA A 60 31.97 31.01 -5.77
CA ALA A 60 30.85 30.50 -5.02
C ALA A 60 29.96 31.67 -4.59
N LYS A 61 28.66 31.56 -4.85
CA LYS A 61 27.71 32.65 -4.53
C LYS A 61 27.52 32.77 -3.04
N GLN A 62 27.22 33.97 -2.56
CA GLN A 62 26.77 34.13 -1.18
C GLN A 62 25.38 33.50 -1.00
N PRO A 63 25.17 32.66 0.02
CA PRO A 63 23.84 32.16 0.37
C PRO A 63 22.83 33.30 0.55
N PRO A 64 21.60 33.20 -0.01
CA PRO A 64 20.58 34.19 0.23
C PRO A 64 20.11 34.16 1.70
N PRO A 65 19.80 35.30 2.34
CA PRO A 65 19.38 35.37 3.73
C PRO A 65 17.91 34.97 3.89
N MET A 66 17.57 33.72 3.59
CA MET A 66 16.17 33.25 3.46
C MET A 66 15.33 33.48 4.72
N SER A 67 15.90 33.26 5.92
CA SER A 67 15.16 33.37 7.18
C SER A 67 14.61 34.77 7.46
N SER A 68 15.35 35.81 7.07
CA SER A 68 14.95 37.21 7.25
C SER A 68 14.15 37.79 6.08
N MET A 69 13.91 37.01 5.01
CA MET A 69 13.07 37.46 3.90
C MET A 69 11.60 37.59 4.31
N SER A 70 10.95 38.65 3.81
CA SER A 70 9.49 38.76 3.86
C SER A 70 8.82 37.66 3.02
N SER A 71 7.58 37.32 3.34
CA SER A 71 6.80 36.30 2.62
C SER A 71 6.72 36.61 1.11
N ALA A 72 6.55 37.88 0.72
CA ALA A 72 6.57 38.29 -0.69
C ALA A 72 7.93 38.05 -1.38
N LYS A 73 9.05 38.23 -0.67
CA LYS A 73 10.38 37.90 -1.21
C LYS A 73 10.61 36.39 -1.30
N LEU A 74 10.09 35.63 -0.33
CA LEU A 74 10.11 34.16 -0.35
C LEU A 74 9.29 33.61 -1.51
N ALA A 75 8.11 34.15 -1.79
CA ALA A 75 7.29 33.74 -2.94
C ALA A 75 8.07 33.84 -4.27
N LYS A 76 8.86 34.91 -4.46
CA LYS A 76 9.73 35.07 -5.65
C LYS A 76 10.80 33.97 -5.76
N GLN A 77 11.20 33.35 -4.66
CA GLN A 77 12.20 32.26 -4.66
C GLN A 77 11.62 30.91 -5.09
N LEU A 78 10.29 30.73 -5.15
CA LEU A 78 9.67 29.48 -5.59
C LEU A 78 10.01 29.11 -7.04
N GLY A 79 10.40 30.08 -7.86
CA GLY A 79 10.86 29.87 -9.24
C GLY A 79 12.38 29.79 -9.43
N HIS A 80 13.16 29.82 -8.35
CA HIS A 80 14.61 29.97 -8.44
C HIS A 80 15.29 28.71 -9.02
N LEU A 81 16.38 28.85 -9.80
CA LEU A 81 17.06 27.69 -10.43
C LEU A 81 17.70 26.73 -9.41
N ASN A 82 18.27 27.28 -8.32
CA ASN A 82 18.76 26.47 -7.20
C ASN A 82 17.58 25.85 -6.43
N GLY A 83 17.52 24.52 -6.39
CA GLY A 83 16.49 23.77 -5.66
C GLY A 83 16.48 24.03 -4.15
N TRP A 84 17.64 24.33 -3.55
CA TRP A 84 17.72 24.67 -2.13
C TRP A 84 16.89 25.93 -1.83
N ASN A 85 16.97 26.96 -2.68
CA ASN A 85 16.19 28.18 -2.51
C ASN A 85 14.69 27.91 -2.61
N ARG A 86 14.26 27.12 -3.60
CA ARG A 86 12.84 26.80 -3.81
C ARG A 86 12.26 26.03 -2.63
N SER A 87 12.91 24.95 -2.22
CA SER A 87 12.45 24.12 -1.11
C SER A 87 12.48 24.86 0.22
N THR A 88 13.52 25.69 0.46
CA THR A 88 13.60 26.52 1.66
C THR A 88 12.52 27.61 1.66
N ALA A 89 12.26 28.26 0.53
CA ALA A 89 11.20 29.24 0.41
C ALA A 89 9.81 28.63 0.66
N GLN A 90 9.53 27.49 0.02
CA GLN A 90 8.28 26.76 0.23
C GLN A 90 8.09 26.39 1.70
N ARG A 91 9.11 25.78 2.34
CA ARG A 91 9.06 25.44 3.77
C ARG A 91 8.75 26.67 4.63
N LEU A 92 9.50 27.76 4.45
CA LEU A 92 9.31 28.97 5.24
C LEU A 92 7.95 29.65 4.99
N LEU A 93 7.40 29.57 3.76
CA LEU A 93 6.06 30.07 3.46
C LEU A 93 4.97 29.24 4.16
N VAL A 94 5.11 27.91 4.15
CA VAL A 94 4.19 27.00 4.85
C VAL A 94 4.26 27.21 6.37
N GLU A 95 5.47 27.30 6.94
CA GLU A 95 5.67 27.54 8.38
C GLU A 95 5.11 28.90 8.82
N LYS A 96 5.28 29.95 8.01
CA LYS A 96 4.74 31.29 8.31
C LYS A 96 3.23 31.37 8.12
N ASN A 97 2.69 30.62 7.17
CA ASN A 97 1.29 30.62 6.75
C ASN A 97 0.69 32.04 6.62
N ASP A 98 1.45 32.97 6.04
CA ASP A 98 1.11 34.39 5.99
C ASP A 98 -0.03 34.62 4.96
N PRO A 99 -1.23 35.05 5.40
CA PRO A 99 -2.36 35.22 4.50
C PRO A 99 -2.15 36.34 3.48
N SER A 100 -1.27 37.31 3.76
CA SER A 100 -1.04 38.46 2.86
C SER A 100 -0.39 38.06 1.53
N VAL A 101 0.35 36.95 1.49
CA VAL A 101 1.01 36.46 0.27
C VAL A 101 0.19 35.40 -0.47
N ARG A 102 -0.87 34.87 0.15
CA ARG A 102 -1.68 33.80 -0.44
C ARG A 102 -2.23 34.15 -1.84
N PRO A 103 -2.80 35.35 -2.10
CA PRO A 103 -3.27 35.70 -3.44
C PRO A 103 -2.17 35.67 -4.52
N LEU A 104 -0.94 36.06 -4.16
CA LEU A 104 0.21 35.99 -5.07
C LEU A 104 0.56 34.53 -5.39
N ILE A 105 0.55 33.65 -4.39
CA ILE A 105 0.85 32.22 -4.58
C ILE A 105 -0.25 31.54 -5.40
N GLU A 106 -1.52 31.87 -5.17
CA GLU A 106 -2.67 31.39 -5.95
C GLU A 106 -2.57 31.78 -7.43
N GLN A 107 -2.18 33.04 -7.71
CA GLN A 107 -1.91 33.50 -9.06
C GLN A 107 -0.77 32.70 -9.71
N MET A 108 0.35 32.53 -8.99
CA MET A 108 1.51 31.78 -9.49
C MET A 108 1.21 30.30 -9.72
N ALA A 109 0.35 29.69 -8.90
CA ALA A 109 -0.07 28.30 -9.03
C ALA A 109 -1.01 28.08 -10.23
N SER A 110 -1.91 29.03 -10.48
CA SER A 110 -2.90 28.94 -11.56
C SER A 110 -2.24 28.99 -12.95
N SER A 111 -1.36 29.97 -13.18
CA SER A 111 -0.65 30.13 -14.46
C SER A 111 0.67 30.87 -14.28
N ASN A 112 1.78 30.26 -14.71
CA ASN A 112 3.09 30.89 -14.67
C ASN A 112 3.99 30.36 -15.79
N ARG A 113 4.72 31.27 -16.46
CA ARG A 113 5.71 30.89 -17.48
C ARG A 113 6.86 30.07 -16.91
N ASN A 114 7.19 30.27 -15.64
CA ASN A 114 8.17 29.45 -14.92
C ASN A 114 7.47 28.27 -14.26
N HIS A 115 7.59 27.08 -14.88
CA HIS A 115 6.97 25.86 -14.38
C HIS A 115 7.44 25.46 -12.96
N LEU A 116 8.66 25.82 -12.55
CA LEU A 116 9.14 25.58 -11.18
C LEU A 116 8.38 26.46 -10.19
N ALA A 117 8.17 27.74 -10.54
CA ALA A 117 7.38 28.65 -9.73
C ALA A 117 5.94 28.14 -9.60
N GLN A 118 5.33 27.70 -10.71
CA GLN A 118 3.98 27.15 -10.71
C GLN A 118 3.87 25.91 -9.82
N LEU A 119 4.77 24.94 -10.03
CA LEU A 119 4.81 23.68 -9.29
C LEU A 119 5.00 23.91 -7.79
N HIS A 120 5.99 24.71 -7.40
CA HIS A 120 6.23 24.99 -5.98
C HIS A 120 5.10 25.82 -5.36
N SER A 121 4.43 26.69 -6.12
CA SER A 121 3.27 27.43 -5.62
C SER A 121 2.10 26.49 -5.31
N LEU A 122 1.81 25.51 -6.18
CA LEU A 122 0.79 24.49 -5.92
C LEU A 122 1.05 23.73 -4.60
N TRP A 123 2.27 23.24 -4.40
CA TRP A 123 2.64 22.53 -3.16
C TRP A 123 2.75 23.45 -1.94
N THR A 124 3.02 24.74 -2.13
CA THR A 124 3.00 25.72 -1.04
C THR A 124 1.57 25.94 -0.56
N LEU A 125 0.60 26.11 -1.47
CA LEU A 125 -0.81 26.24 -1.12
C LEU A 125 -1.35 24.99 -0.42
N ASP A 126 -0.98 23.80 -0.90
CA ASP A 126 -1.33 22.54 -0.26
C ASP A 126 -0.86 22.51 1.21
N GLY A 127 0.41 22.86 1.46
CA GLY A 127 0.94 22.99 2.81
C GLY A 127 0.31 24.11 3.66
N MET A 128 -0.29 25.12 3.02
CA MET A 128 -1.02 26.23 3.67
C MET A 128 -2.52 25.94 3.85
N GLY A 129 -2.95 24.69 3.73
CA GLY A 129 -4.33 24.26 4.00
C GLY A 129 -5.14 23.88 2.75
N GLY A 130 -4.47 23.54 1.65
CA GLY A 130 -5.11 23.00 0.45
C GLY A 130 -5.21 23.98 -0.71
N VAL A 131 -5.52 23.44 -1.89
CA VAL A 131 -5.61 24.18 -3.16
C VAL A 131 -7.05 24.15 -3.67
N ASP A 132 -7.58 25.32 -4.02
CA ASP A 132 -8.91 25.42 -4.61
C ASP A 132 -8.98 24.75 -5.98
N TRP A 133 -10.12 24.11 -6.25
CA TRP A 133 -10.35 23.43 -7.53
C TRP A 133 -10.21 24.36 -8.75
N SER A 134 -10.58 25.63 -8.62
CA SER A 134 -10.43 26.63 -9.69
C SER A 134 -8.97 26.80 -10.11
N ILE A 135 -8.04 26.79 -9.16
CA ILE A 135 -6.58 26.90 -9.40
C ILE A 135 -6.08 25.62 -10.06
N LEU A 136 -6.48 24.46 -9.55
CA LEU A 136 -6.09 23.15 -10.09
C LEU A 136 -6.57 22.99 -11.54
N LYS A 137 -7.80 23.43 -11.84
CA LYS A 137 -8.37 23.41 -13.18
C LYS A 137 -7.53 24.21 -14.18
N GLU A 138 -6.99 25.35 -13.78
CA GLU A 138 -6.07 26.13 -14.64
C GLU A 138 -4.70 25.46 -14.75
N ALA A 139 -4.17 24.92 -13.65
CA ALA A 139 -2.88 24.23 -13.64
C ALA A 139 -2.87 22.95 -14.50
N LEU A 140 -4.01 22.27 -14.66
CA LEU A 140 -4.17 21.13 -15.59
C LEU A 140 -3.86 21.49 -17.05
N LYS A 141 -4.02 22.76 -17.43
CA LYS A 141 -3.75 23.27 -18.78
C LYS A 141 -2.27 23.59 -19.02
N SER A 142 -1.41 23.44 -18.00
CA SER A 142 0.02 23.75 -18.12
C SER A 142 0.70 22.88 -19.18
N THR A 143 1.59 23.48 -19.97
CA THR A 143 2.40 22.74 -20.95
C THR A 143 3.41 21.83 -20.27
N HIS A 144 3.76 22.07 -19.01
CA HIS A 144 4.78 21.32 -18.30
C HIS A 144 4.21 20.07 -17.59
N PRO A 145 4.72 18.85 -17.86
CA PRO A 145 4.16 17.61 -17.32
C PRO A 145 4.11 17.57 -15.79
N LYS A 146 5.17 18.02 -15.10
CA LYS A 146 5.21 18.01 -13.63
C LYS A 146 4.13 18.88 -12.99
N VAL A 147 3.73 19.97 -13.65
CA VAL A 147 2.64 20.82 -13.15
C VAL A 147 1.31 20.10 -13.34
N ARG A 148 1.07 19.50 -14.51
CA ARG A 148 -0.14 18.69 -14.76
C ARG A 148 -0.25 17.54 -13.75
N SER A 149 0.83 16.78 -13.55
CA SER A 149 0.86 15.70 -12.55
C SER A 149 0.56 16.21 -11.14
N ALA A 150 1.17 17.32 -10.72
CA ALA A 150 0.87 17.93 -9.42
C ALA A 150 -0.61 18.36 -9.30
N ALA A 151 -1.16 18.99 -10.34
CA ALA A 151 -2.56 19.41 -10.36
C ALA A 151 -3.53 18.22 -10.26
N ILE A 152 -3.23 17.11 -10.97
CA ILE A 152 -4.00 15.87 -10.87
C ILE A 152 -3.93 15.30 -9.44
N ARG A 153 -2.72 15.19 -8.87
CA ARG A 153 -2.53 14.64 -7.51
C ARG A 153 -3.22 15.47 -6.44
N LEU A 154 -3.10 16.80 -6.54
CA LEU A 154 -3.72 17.73 -5.60
C LEU A 154 -5.25 17.80 -5.76
N SER A 155 -5.81 17.22 -6.83
CA SER A 155 -7.26 17.08 -7.02
C SER A 155 -7.87 15.85 -6.33
N GLU A 156 -7.03 14.95 -5.80
CA GLU A 156 -7.46 13.70 -5.16
C GLU A 156 -8.41 13.90 -3.97
N PRO A 157 -8.22 14.88 -3.07
CA PRO A 157 -9.18 15.14 -1.99
C PRO A 157 -10.58 15.47 -2.53
N GLN A 158 -10.68 16.23 -3.62
CA GLN A 158 -11.95 16.66 -4.20
C GLN A 158 -12.71 15.49 -4.85
N LEU A 159 -12.02 14.41 -5.27
CA LEU A 159 -12.64 13.17 -5.74
C LEU A 159 -13.42 12.42 -4.65
N LYS A 160 -13.28 12.82 -3.37
CA LYS A 160 -14.01 12.25 -2.22
C LYS A 160 -15.16 13.15 -1.74
N THR A 161 -15.41 14.26 -2.42
CA THR A 161 -16.42 15.28 -2.04
C THR A 161 -17.58 15.34 -3.05
N SER A 162 -18.52 16.26 -2.84
CA SER A 162 -19.59 16.57 -3.80
C SER A 162 -19.06 17.07 -5.15
N LEU A 163 -17.81 17.58 -5.23
CA LEU A 163 -17.18 18.01 -6.48
C LEU A 163 -16.73 16.85 -7.39
N ARG A 164 -16.75 15.61 -6.90
CA ARG A 164 -16.26 14.41 -7.61
C ARG A 164 -16.72 14.31 -9.07
N PRO A 165 -18.01 14.51 -9.44
CA PRO A 165 -18.43 14.39 -10.83
C PRO A 165 -17.75 15.41 -11.75
N ILE A 166 -17.64 16.66 -11.29
CA ILE A 166 -17.05 17.78 -12.04
C ILE A 166 -15.55 17.57 -12.20
N VAL A 167 -14.86 17.20 -11.11
CA VAL A 167 -13.41 16.95 -11.13
C VAL A 167 -13.10 15.78 -12.05
N LEU A 168 -13.81 14.67 -11.91
CA LEU A 168 -13.58 13.49 -12.74
C LEU A 168 -13.84 13.78 -14.22
N GLU A 169 -14.92 14.47 -14.56
CA GLU A 169 -15.19 14.87 -15.94
C GLU A 169 -14.06 15.73 -16.52
N GLN A 170 -13.58 16.71 -15.74
CA GLN A 170 -12.50 17.58 -16.17
C GLN A 170 -11.16 16.83 -16.34
N LEU A 171 -10.85 15.87 -15.46
CA LEU A 171 -9.67 15.03 -15.62
C LEU A 171 -9.80 14.20 -16.90
N LEU A 172 -10.92 13.52 -17.10
CA LEU A 172 -11.12 12.64 -18.25
C LEU A 172 -11.23 13.37 -19.60
N SER A 173 -11.50 14.69 -19.61
CA SER A 173 -11.56 15.50 -20.84
C SER A 173 -10.19 15.92 -21.38
N HIS A 174 -9.12 15.85 -20.58
CA HIS A 174 -7.79 16.27 -21.01
C HIS A 174 -7.10 15.16 -21.83
N GLN A 175 -6.29 15.59 -22.80
CA GLN A 175 -5.37 14.67 -23.46
C GLN A 175 -4.12 14.50 -22.60
N TYR A 176 -3.76 13.23 -22.37
CA TYR A 176 -2.57 12.86 -21.62
C TYR A 176 -1.62 12.12 -22.54
N ASP A 177 -0.75 12.89 -23.19
CA ASP A 177 0.25 12.48 -24.18
C ASP A 177 1.58 12.04 -23.56
N ILE A 178 1.82 12.41 -22.30
CA ILE A 178 3.08 12.14 -21.59
C ILE A 178 2.89 10.99 -20.59
N PRO A 179 3.72 9.91 -20.64
CA PRO A 179 3.59 8.75 -19.76
C PRO A 179 3.60 9.07 -18.26
N GLU A 180 4.40 10.03 -17.81
CA GLU A 180 4.43 10.48 -16.41
C GLU A 180 3.06 11.02 -15.95
N VAL A 181 2.37 11.76 -16.82
CA VAL A 181 1.06 12.35 -16.50
C VAL A 181 -0.03 11.28 -16.52
N GLN A 182 0.03 10.35 -17.47
CA GLN A 182 -0.85 9.18 -17.50
C GLN A 182 -0.69 8.31 -16.23
N LEU A 183 0.54 8.13 -15.76
CA LEU A 183 0.84 7.38 -14.54
C LEU A 183 0.21 8.05 -13.31
N GLN A 184 0.38 9.37 -13.16
CA GLN A 184 -0.28 10.09 -12.05
C GLN A 184 -1.80 10.06 -12.16
N LEU A 185 -2.35 10.20 -13.37
CA LEU A 185 -3.79 10.10 -13.60
C LEU A 185 -4.34 8.77 -13.12
N VAL A 186 -3.73 7.65 -13.52
CA VAL A 186 -4.27 6.34 -13.15
C VAL A 186 -4.20 6.06 -11.65
N LEU A 187 -3.14 6.54 -10.98
CA LEU A 187 -3.04 6.51 -9.52
C LEU A 187 -4.19 7.31 -8.87
N SER A 188 -4.51 8.48 -9.43
CA SER A 188 -5.55 9.39 -8.90
C SER A 188 -6.97 8.89 -9.19
N LEU A 189 -7.19 8.23 -10.34
CA LEU A 189 -8.46 7.54 -10.66
C LEU A 189 -8.78 6.44 -9.63
N GLY A 190 -7.76 5.87 -8.99
CA GLY A 190 -7.94 4.92 -7.89
C GLY A 190 -8.64 5.49 -6.65
N GLN A 191 -8.67 6.83 -6.49
CA GLN A 191 -9.31 7.49 -5.35
C GLN A 191 -10.85 7.56 -5.44
N THR A 192 -11.46 7.04 -6.51
CA THR A 192 -12.92 7.00 -6.70
C THR A 192 -13.40 5.63 -7.17
N SER A 193 -14.63 5.24 -6.82
CA SER A 193 -15.32 4.02 -7.29
C SER A 193 -16.13 4.25 -8.56
N SER A 194 -16.01 5.41 -9.21
CA SER A 194 -16.77 5.72 -10.43
C SER A 194 -16.45 4.76 -11.58
N SER A 195 -17.49 4.22 -12.22
CA SER A 195 -17.35 3.38 -13.42
C SER A 195 -16.62 4.10 -14.56
N LYS A 196 -16.78 5.43 -14.69
CA LYS A 196 -16.02 6.24 -15.66
C LYS A 196 -14.51 6.19 -15.37
N ALA A 197 -14.12 6.19 -14.11
CA ALA A 197 -12.71 6.12 -13.71
C ALA A 197 -12.12 4.73 -14.00
N ILE A 198 -12.87 3.66 -13.74
CA ILE A 198 -12.45 2.28 -14.04
C ILE A 198 -12.28 2.09 -15.56
N LYS A 199 -13.24 2.58 -16.37
CA LYS A 199 -13.16 2.57 -17.84
C LYS A 199 -11.94 3.31 -18.38
N ALA A 200 -11.62 4.46 -17.79
CA ALA A 200 -10.43 5.22 -18.17
C ALA A 200 -9.14 4.49 -17.77
N ALA A 201 -9.05 3.94 -16.56
CA ALA A 201 -7.92 3.15 -16.11
C ALA A 201 -7.70 1.90 -16.99
N ALA A 202 -8.77 1.19 -17.36
CA ALA A 202 -8.73 0.09 -18.32
C ALA A 202 -8.18 0.55 -19.67
N SER A 203 -8.61 1.72 -20.16
CA SER A 203 -8.10 2.28 -21.42
C SER A 203 -6.61 2.57 -21.36
N ILE A 204 -6.14 3.25 -20.30
CA ILE A 204 -4.72 3.57 -20.11
C ILE A 204 -3.90 2.29 -20.00
N LEU A 205 -4.37 1.30 -19.25
CA LEU A 205 -3.73 -0.02 -19.11
C LEU A 205 -3.55 -0.69 -20.47
N THR A 206 -4.61 -0.79 -21.27
CA THR A 206 -4.55 -1.47 -22.58
C THR A 206 -3.63 -0.77 -23.58
N GLN A 207 -3.49 0.56 -23.50
CA GLN A 207 -2.60 1.34 -24.36
C GLN A 207 -1.12 1.27 -23.93
N ASN A 208 -0.87 0.97 -22.65
CA ASN A 208 0.46 1.03 -22.03
C ASN A 208 0.89 -0.31 -21.42
N LEU A 209 0.36 -1.42 -21.96
CA LEU A 209 0.49 -2.75 -21.37
C LEU A 209 1.95 -3.16 -21.16
N GLU A 210 2.85 -2.77 -22.05
CA GLU A 210 4.28 -3.10 -21.98
C GLU A 210 5.01 -2.40 -20.82
N HIS A 211 4.46 -1.30 -20.29
CA HIS A 211 5.10 -0.53 -19.23
C HIS A 211 4.79 -1.15 -17.84
N PRO A 212 5.78 -1.78 -17.17
CA PRO A 212 5.55 -2.48 -15.89
C PRO A 212 5.04 -1.54 -14.78
N TYR A 213 5.49 -0.29 -14.77
CA TYR A 213 5.02 0.71 -13.83
C TYR A 213 3.55 1.09 -14.05
N MET A 214 3.09 1.12 -15.30
CA MET A 214 1.69 1.42 -15.59
C MET A 214 0.78 0.27 -15.15
N ARG A 215 1.18 -0.99 -15.43
CA ARG A 215 0.46 -2.17 -14.92
C ARG A 215 0.34 -2.13 -13.40
N SER A 216 1.46 -1.87 -12.71
CA SER A 216 1.50 -1.80 -11.25
C SER A 216 0.63 -0.65 -10.72
N ALA A 217 0.67 0.53 -11.36
CA ALA A 217 -0.14 1.67 -10.96
C ALA A 217 -1.64 1.40 -11.09
N VAL A 218 -2.08 0.80 -12.21
CA VAL A 218 -3.49 0.41 -12.41
C VAL A 218 -3.91 -0.60 -11.33
N LEU A 219 -3.15 -1.69 -11.15
CA LEU A 219 -3.48 -2.71 -10.16
C LEU A 219 -3.56 -2.16 -8.73
N SER A 220 -2.58 -1.33 -8.35
CA SER A 220 -2.56 -0.72 -7.01
C SER A 220 -3.70 0.27 -6.76
N GLY A 221 -4.21 0.93 -7.81
CA GLY A 221 -5.33 1.88 -7.72
C GLY A 221 -6.73 1.22 -7.74
N MET A 222 -6.81 -0.06 -8.10
CA MET A 222 -8.09 -0.77 -8.30
C MET A 222 -8.48 -1.70 -7.15
N LYS A 223 -7.93 -1.47 -5.95
CA LYS A 223 -8.34 -2.21 -4.74
C LYS A 223 -9.86 -2.18 -4.56
N GLY A 224 -10.48 -3.35 -4.46
CA GLY A 224 -11.93 -3.54 -4.32
C GLY A 224 -12.73 -3.31 -5.60
N LYS A 225 -12.07 -3.14 -6.75
CA LYS A 225 -12.66 -2.87 -8.08
C LYS A 225 -12.04 -3.78 -9.14
N GLU A 226 -11.34 -4.83 -8.74
CA GLU A 226 -10.54 -5.67 -9.62
C GLU A 226 -11.40 -6.45 -10.60
N VAL A 227 -12.59 -6.91 -10.16
CA VAL A 227 -13.55 -7.60 -11.02
C VAL A 227 -14.23 -6.66 -12.03
N ASP A 228 -14.45 -5.39 -11.66
CA ASP A 228 -14.95 -4.38 -12.58
C ASP A 228 -13.90 -4.04 -13.63
N LEU A 229 -12.64 -3.88 -13.22
CA LEU A 229 -11.52 -3.71 -14.14
C LEU A 229 -11.42 -4.91 -15.10
N LEU A 230 -11.51 -6.14 -14.56
CA LEU A 230 -11.51 -7.36 -15.37
C LEU A 230 -12.63 -7.35 -16.42
N SER A 231 -13.85 -7.00 -15.98
CA SER A 231 -15.02 -6.90 -16.85
C SER A 231 -14.83 -5.85 -17.95
N GLU A 232 -14.19 -4.73 -17.66
CA GLU A 232 -13.91 -3.68 -18.63
C GLU A 232 -12.81 -4.04 -19.65
N ILE A 233 -11.82 -4.85 -19.27
CA ILE A 233 -10.75 -5.27 -20.20
C ILE A 233 -11.14 -6.49 -21.04
N ILE A 234 -11.89 -7.44 -20.47
CA ILE A 234 -12.21 -8.70 -21.15
C ILE A 234 -13.22 -8.49 -22.30
N ASN A 235 -14.08 -7.48 -22.18
CA ASN A 235 -15.05 -7.11 -23.21
C ASN A 235 -14.45 -6.24 -24.33
N ARG A 236 -13.18 -5.86 -24.24
CA ARG A 236 -12.48 -5.15 -25.32
C ARG A 236 -11.95 -6.18 -26.31
N SER A 237 -12.35 -6.09 -27.57
CA SER A 237 -11.90 -7.02 -28.60
C SER A 237 -10.45 -6.71 -29.02
N ASN A 238 -9.62 -7.76 -29.12
CA ASN A 238 -8.29 -7.74 -29.76
C ASN A 238 -7.33 -6.62 -29.31
N TRP A 239 -7.47 -6.09 -28.09
CA TRP A 239 -6.58 -5.01 -27.62
C TRP A 239 -5.13 -5.48 -27.43
N TRP A 240 -4.92 -6.78 -27.18
CA TRP A 240 -3.60 -7.40 -27.08
C TRP A 240 -3.01 -7.86 -28.44
N ALA A 241 -3.85 -7.98 -29.48
CA ALA A 241 -3.45 -8.51 -30.78
C ALA A 241 -2.42 -7.63 -31.52
N LYS A 242 -2.24 -6.37 -31.09
CA LYS A 242 -1.31 -5.43 -31.73
C LYS A 242 0.12 -5.43 -31.18
N LYS A 243 0.40 -6.13 -30.07
CA LYS A 243 1.71 -6.53 -29.52
C LYS A 243 1.51 -6.92 -28.05
N SER A 244 1.98 -8.12 -27.70
CA SER A 244 2.15 -8.65 -26.33
C SER A 244 1.04 -9.52 -25.73
N GLU A 245 0.84 -10.68 -26.35
CA GLU A 245 0.13 -11.81 -25.73
C GLU A 245 0.69 -12.16 -24.34
N LYS A 246 2.01 -12.05 -24.15
CA LYS A 246 2.66 -12.31 -22.86
C LYS A 246 2.25 -11.30 -21.79
N ALA A 247 2.31 -9.98 -22.05
CA ALA A 247 1.93 -9.01 -21.04
C ALA A 247 0.41 -8.99 -20.81
N ALA A 248 -0.39 -9.36 -21.83
CA ALA A 248 -1.83 -9.56 -21.69
C ALA A 248 -2.13 -10.74 -20.75
N SER A 249 -1.50 -11.89 -20.97
CA SER A 249 -1.62 -13.05 -20.07
C SER A 249 -1.16 -12.72 -18.65
N GLN A 250 -0.05 -11.97 -18.51
CA GLN A 250 0.42 -11.51 -17.20
C GLN A 250 -0.59 -10.62 -16.49
N ILE A 251 -1.19 -9.63 -17.16
CA ILE A 251 -2.13 -8.73 -16.49
C ILE A 251 -3.41 -9.46 -16.07
N TYR A 252 -3.94 -10.38 -16.87
CA TYR A 252 -5.06 -11.23 -16.47
C TYR A 252 -4.71 -12.08 -15.25
N THR A 253 -3.52 -12.68 -15.26
CA THR A 253 -3.00 -13.47 -14.13
C THR A 253 -2.92 -12.63 -12.86
N GLU A 254 -2.36 -11.42 -12.92
CA GLU A 254 -2.22 -10.55 -11.75
C GLU A 254 -3.57 -10.01 -11.23
N ILE A 255 -4.51 -9.64 -12.12
CA ILE A 255 -5.87 -9.25 -11.71
C ILE A 255 -6.58 -10.43 -11.03
N ALA A 256 -6.49 -11.63 -11.60
CA ALA A 256 -7.04 -12.84 -11.01
C ALA A 256 -6.45 -13.14 -9.62
N LYS A 257 -5.14 -12.90 -9.43
CA LYS A 257 -4.51 -13.01 -8.11
C LYS A 257 -5.10 -12.03 -7.11
N CYS A 258 -5.27 -10.76 -7.51
CA CYS A 258 -5.89 -9.76 -6.64
C CYS A 258 -7.32 -10.15 -6.24
N ILE A 259 -8.14 -10.63 -7.20
CA ILE A 259 -9.52 -11.06 -6.94
C ILE A 259 -9.57 -12.24 -5.96
N ILE A 260 -8.74 -13.28 -6.13
CA ILE A 260 -8.75 -14.41 -5.18
C ILE A 260 -8.24 -14.00 -3.79
N ARG A 261 -7.24 -13.12 -3.72
CA ARG A 261 -6.68 -12.64 -2.45
C ARG A 261 -7.64 -11.71 -1.69
N SER A 262 -8.54 -11.02 -2.40
CA SER A 262 -9.59 -10.21 -1.76
C SER A 262 -10.48 -11.08 -0.87
N ARG A 263 -10.74 -12.34 -1.28
CA ARG A 263 -11.72 -13.27 -0.68
C ARG A 263 -13.15 -12.74 -0.74
N ASP A 264 -13.42 -11.76 -1.59
CA ASP A 264 -14.76 -11.28 -1.86
C ASP A 264 -15.50 -12.34 -2.70
N ALA A 265 -16.48 -13.00 -2.09
CA ALA A 265 -17.23 -14.06 -2.71
C ALA A 265 -17.89 -13.61 -4.02
N GLU A 266 -18.52 -12.43 -4.05
CA GLU A 266 -19.21 -11.93 -5.23
C GLU A 266 -18.23 -11.62 -6.37
N ALA A 267 -17.11 -10.98 -6.06
CA ALA A 267 -16.07 -10.70 -7.05
C ALA A 267 -15.46 -11.99 -7.63
N ILE A 268 -15.23 -13.00 -6.79
CA ILE A 268 -14.68 -14.29 -7.20
C ILE A 268 -15.70 -15.07 -8.06
N GLU A 269 -16.97 -15.08 -7.66
CA GLU A 269 -18.06 -15.71 -8.42
C GLU A 269 -18.17 -15.11 -9.83
N THR A 270 -18.15 -13.77 -9.94
CA THR A 270 -18.17 -13.08 -11.23
C THR A 270 -16.90 -13.37 -12.04
N ALA A 271 -15.72 -13.38 -11.41
CA ALA A 271 -14.48 -13.68 -12.12
C ALA A 271 -14.43 -15.11 -12.68
N ILE A 272 -14.99 -16.10 -11.96
CA ILE A 272 -15.13 -17.48 -12.47
C ILE A 272 -16.07 -17.51 -13.68
N GLN A 273 -17.19 -16.77 -13.64
CA GLN A 273 -18.10 -16.68 -14.79
C GLN A 273 -17.44 -16.02 -16.01
N LEU A 274 -16.65 -14.97 -15.81
CA LEU A 274 -15.88 -14.33 -16.87
C LEU A 274 -14.83 -15.29 -17.45
N ALA A 275 -14.11 -16.02 -16.60
CA ALA A 275 -13.12 -17.01 -17.04
C ALA A 275 -13.76 -18.13 -17.87
N ALA A 276 -14.94 -18.63 -17.49
CA ALA A 276 -15.64 -19.68 -18.24
C ALA A 276 -16.05 -19.24 -19.66
N LYS A 277 -16.42 -17.97 -19.82
CA LYS A 277 -16.87 -17.40 -21.11
C LYS A 277 -15.71 -16.87 -21.98
N ALA A 278 -14.51 -16.77 -21.43
CA ALA A 278 -13.37 -16.16 -22.11
C ALA A 278 -12.73 -17.08 -23.16
N GLU A 279 -12.07 -16.46 -24.15
CA GLU A 279 -11.22 -17.15 -25.12
C GLU A 279 -10.12 -18.00 -24.46
N VAL A 280 -9.74 -19.08 -25.16
CA VAL A 280 -8.47 -19.83 -25.03
C VAL A 280 -7.57 -19.47 -23.83
N GLY A 281 -6.56 -18.68 -24.19
CA GLY A 281 -5.51 -18.21 -23.30
C GLY A 281 -5.96 -17.23 -22.22
N THR A 282 -7.02 -16.44 -22.43
CA THR A 282 -7.52 -15.51 -21.40
C THR A 282 -8.08 -16.28 -20.20
N SER A 283 -8.92 -17.29 -20.44
CA SER A 283 -9.39 -18.17 -19.37
C SER A 283 -8.24 -18.88 -18.67
N PHE A 284 -7.28 -19.43 -19.43
CA PHE A 284 -6.13 -20.11 -18.86
C PHE A 284 -5.29 -19.19 -17.94
N ALA A 285 -5.07 -17.93 -18.35
CA ALA A 285 -4.36 -16.93 -17.56
C ALA A 285 -5.11 -16.61 -16.25
N LEU A 286 -6.44 -16.44 -16.32
CA LEU A 286 -7.28 -16.18 -15.13
C LEU A 286 -7.23 -17.37 -14.16
N LEU A 287 -7.44 -18.59 -14.64
CA LEU A 287 -7.41 -19.81 -13.83
C LEU A 287 -6.01 -20.06 -13.23
N THR A 288 -4.95 -19.73 -13.96
CA THR A 288 -3.56 -19.77 -13.44
C THR A 288 -3.39 -18.79 -12.29
N GLY A 289 -3.83 -17.54 -12.43
CA GLY A 289 -3.80 -16.54 -11.36
C GLY A 289 -4.62 -16.97 -10.14
N PHE A 290 -5.76 -17.63 -10.36
CA PHE A 290 -6.56 -18.18 -9.27
C PHE A 290 -5.79 -19.26 -8.50
N ARG A 291 -5.19 -20.21 -9.22
CA ARG A 291 -4.44 -21.31 -8.60
C ARG A 291 -3.23 -20.79 -7.83
N GLU A 292 -2.45 -19.89 -8.43
CA GLU A 292 -1.26 -19.30 -7.79
C GLU A 292 -1.58 -18.48 -6.54
N SER A 293 -2.85 -18.10 -6.34
CA SER A 293 -3.30 -17.40 -5.14
C SER A 293 -3.96 -18.30 -4.11
N ALA A 294 -4.64 -19.36 -4.53
CA ALA A 294 -5.30 -20.30 -3.63
C ALA A 294 -4.37 -21.44 -3.17
N PHE A 295 -3.28 -21.71 -3.89
CA PHE A 295 -2.40 -22.84 -3.64
C PHE A 295 -0.93 -22.41 -3.57
N LYS A 296 -0.14 -23.19 -2.84
CA LYS A 296 1.33 -23.13 -2.83
C LYS A 296 1.93 -24.42 -3.36
N ARG A 297 3.17 -24.33 -3.84
CA ARG A 297 3.95 -25.50 -4.23
C ARG A 297 4.64 -26.12 -3.03
N SER A 298 4.42 -27.41 -2.80
CA SER A 298 5.15 -28.22 -1.82
C SER A 298 5.47 -29.58 -2.44
N GLN A 299 6.76 -29.95 -2.45
CA GLN A 299 7.26 -31.20 -3.05
C GLN A 299 6.74 -31.44 -4.48
N GLY A 300 6.73 -30.39 -5.30
CA GLY A 300 6.24 -30.45 -6.68
C GLY A 300 4.72 -30.49 -6.85
N LYS A 301 3.92 -30.58 -5.77
CA LYS A 301 2.46 -30.61 -5.81
C LYS A 301 1.86 -29.28 -5.38
N TRP A 302 0.70 -28.94 -5.95
CA TRP A 302 -0.13 -27.83 -5.47
C TRP A 302 -0.92 -28.28 -4.25
N ILE A 303 -0.74 -27.56 -3.14
CA ILE A 303 -1.49 -27.76 -1.90
C ILE A 303 -2.20 -26.46 -1.54
N LEU A 304 -3.40 -26.55 -0.97
CA LEU A 304 -4.19 -25.38 -0.60
C LEU A 304 -3.37 -24.51 0.38
N ASP A 305 -3.29 -23.21 0.10
CA ASP A 305 -2.61 -22.26 0.96
C ASP A 305 -3.62 -21.58 1.88
N GLY A 306 -3.78 -22.15 3.07
CA GLY A 306 -4.76 -21.70 4.07
C GLY A 306 -6.12 -22.40 3.94
N LYS A 307 -7.18 -21.71 4.38
CA LYS A 307 -8.57 -22.21 4.38
C LYS A 307 -9.20 -22.10 2.99
N GLN A 308 -10.20 -22.94 2.74
CA GLN A 308 -11.05 -22.81 1.55
C GLN A 308 -11.69 -21.42 1.48
N ILE A 309 -11.89 -20.94 0.27
CA ILE A 309 -12.60 -19.70 -0.03
C ILE A 309 -14.10 -20.02 0.01
N VAL A 310 -14.82 -19.37 0.93
CA VAL A 310 -16.27 -19.52 1.04
C VAL A 310 -16.94 -18.62 0.00
N LEU A 311 -17.67 -19.22 -0.93
CA LEU A 311 -18.52 -18.54 -1.89
C LEU A 311 -19.96 -18.47 -1.34
N ASN A 312 -20.73 -17.48 -1.78
CA ASN A 312 -22.11 -17.30 -1.33
C ASN A 312 -23.02 -18.41 -1.86
N LYS A 313 -22.70 -18.93 -3.05
CA LYS A 313 -23.46 -20.00 -3.71
C LYS A 313 -22.57 -20.87 -4.60
N LYS A 314 -23.16 -21.97 -5.07
CA LYS A 314 -22.57 -22.79 -6.12
C LYS A 314 -22.44 -21.96 -7.41
N VAL A 315 -21.26 -21.95 -8.00
CA VAL A 315 -21.00 -21.27 -9.28
C VAL A 315 -21.11 -22.29 -10.41
N GLU A 316 -22.20 -22.26 -11.17
CA GLU A 316 -22.42 -23.22 -12.27
C GLU A 316 -21.34 -23.15 -13.35
N ALA A 317 -20.78 -21.97 -13.61
CA ALA A 317 -19.67 -21.78 -14.54
C ALA A 317 -18.41 -22.61 -14.20
N LEU A 318 -18.26 -23.05 -12.94
CA LEU A 318 -17.18 -23.97 -12.56
C LEU A 318 -17.40 -25.38 -13.14
N ASN A 319 -18.65 -25.82 -13.32
CA ASN A 319 -18.96 -27.09 -13.98
C ASN A 319 -18.65 -27.02 -15.47
N ASP A 320 -18.94 -25.89 -16.11
CA ASP A 320 -18.58 -25.66 -17.52
C ASP A 320 -17.06 -25.73 -17.73
N LEU A 321 -16.29 -25.16 -16.79
CA LEU A 321 -14.83 -25.23 -16.79
C LEU A 321 -14.32 -26.65 -16.53
N LEU A 322 -14.96 -27.42 -15.64
CA LEU A 322 -14.61 -28.82 -15.38
C LEU A 322 -14.89 -29.72 -16.59
N ALA A 323 -15.95 -29.42 -17.35
CA ALA A 323 -16.34 -30.12 -18.56
C ALA A 323 -15.66 -29.56 -19.83
N SER A 324 -14.69 -28.66 -19.69
CA SER A 324 -14.03 -28.03 -20.84
C SER A 324 -13.34 -29.09 -21.72
N PRO A 325 -13.46 -29.00 -23.06
CA PRO A 325 -12.72 -29.90 -23.96
C PRO A 325 -11.22 -29.60 -23.98
N ASP A 326 -10.80 -28.44 -23.45
CA ASP A 326 -9.40 -28.07 -23.26
C ASP A 326 -8.87 -28.69 -21.96
N GLU A 327 -7.89 -29.59 -22.09
CA GLU A 327 -7.36 -30.37 -20.97
C GLU A 327 -6.73 -29.49 -19.90
N GLU A 328 -5.99 -28.44 -20.30
CA GLU A 328 -5.32 -27.54 -19.36
C GLU A 328 -6.31 -26.78 -18.49
N ARG A 329 -7.38 -26.23 -19.08
CA ARG A 329 -8.48 -25.59 -18.35
C ARG A 329 -9.20 -26.55 -17.42
N ALA A 330 -9.53 -27.76 -17.90
CA ALA A 330 -10.21 -28.77 -17.09
C ALA A 330 -9.38 -29.18 -15.86
N VAL A 331 -8.06 -29.35 -16.04
CA VAL A 331 -7.12 -29.65 -14.94
C VAL A 331 -7.09 -28.51 -13.92
N LEU A 332 -6.94 -27.25 -14.37
CA LEU A 332 -6.96 -26.09 -13.48
C LEU A 332 -8.29 -25.96 -12.73
N ALA A 333 -9.41 -26.16 -13.42
CA ALA A 333 -10.74 -26.13 -12.82
C ALA A 333 -10.91 -27.21 -11.73
N LYS A 334 -10.38 -28.41 -11.95
CA LYS A 334 -10.40 -29.52 -10.99
C LYS A 334 -9.57 -29.23 -9.74
N GLU A 335 -8.41 -28.58 -9.90
CA GLU A 335 -7.60 -28.10 -8.78
C GLU A 335 -8.37 -27.03 -8.00
N LEU A 336 -8.85 -26.00 -8.69
CA LEU A 336 -9.59 -24.87 -8.12
C LEU A 336 -10.90 -25.27 -7.44
N TYR A 337 -11.57 -26.32 -7.93
CA TYR A 337 -12.76 -26.86 -7.27
C TYR A 337 -12.49 -27.23 -5.81
N LYS A 338 -11.27 -27.63 -5.45
CA LYS A 338 -10.88 -27.94 -4.07
C LYS A 338 -10.66 -26.69 -3.22
N ALA A 339 -10.36 -25.54 -3.84
CA ALA A 339 -10.14 -24.29 -3.12
C ALA A 339 -11.44 -23.61 -2.67
N PHE A 340 -12.58 -23.92 -3.29
CA PHE A 340 -13.85 -23.28 -3.00
C PHE A 340 -14.77 -24.15 -2.15
N SER A 341 -15.51 -23.54 -1.24
CA SER A 341 -16.64 -24.12 -0.48
C SER A 341 -17.87 -23.22 -0.62
N TRP A 342 -19.06 -23.79 -0.56
CA TRP A 342 -20.33 -23.05 -0.58
C TRP A 342 -21.41 -23.85 0.16
N PRO A 343 -22.53 -23.23 0.57
CA PRO A 343 -23.63 -23.93 1.21
C PRO A 343 -24.11 -25.13 0.38
N GLY A 344 -24.11 -26.33 0.98
CA GLY A 344 -24.57 -27.58 0.33
C GLY A 344 -23.50 -28.40 -0.40
N LYS A 345 -22.23 -27.99 -0.43
CA LYS A 345 -21.13 -28.82 -0.94
C LYS A 345 -20.65 -29.83 0.11
N ALA A 346 -20.64 -31.13 -0.21
CA ALA A 346 -20.17 -32.18 0.70
C ALA A 346 -18.63 -32.11 0.89
N GLU A 347 -18.23 -31.87 2.15
CA GLU A 347 -16.87 -31.70 2.74
C GLU A 347 -16.08 -30.44 2.31
N LEU A 348 -15.58 -29.58 3.22
CA LEU A 348 -14.93 -29.83 4.52
C LEU A 348 -15.72 -29.38 5.78
N LYS A 349 -15.74 -30.25 6.80
CA LYS A 349 -16.08 -29.88 8.19
C LYS A 349 -15.06 -28.87 8.74
N LYS A 350 -15.46 -27.61 8.83
CA LYS A 350 -15.50 -26.86 10.09
C LYS A 350 -16.47 -25.71 9.88
N VAL A 351 -17.59 -25.77 10.59
CA VAL A 351 -18.58 -24.71 10.69
C VAL A 351 -17.84 -23.44 11.12
N SER A 352 -17.60 -22.51 10.19
CA SER A 352 -17.34 -21.14 10.58
C SER A 352 -18.54 -20.70 11.43
N PRO A 353 -18.34 -20.12 12.61
CA PRO A 353 -19.46 -19.64 13.41
C PRO A 353 -20.34 -18.74 12.54
N GLU A 354 -21.64 -18.95 12.61
CA GLU A 354 -22.65 -18.13 11.92
C GLU A 354 -22.36 -16.65 12.20
N LEU A 355 -22.35 -15.83 11.15
CA LEU A 355 -22.00 -14.41 11.26
C LEU A 355 -23.07 -13.68 12.06
N VAL A 356 -22.81 -13.47 13.35
CA VAL A 356 -23.65 -12.59 14.19
C VAL A 356 -23.31 -11.15 13.82
N ALA A 357 -24.32 -10.37 13.41
CA ALA A 357 -24.16 -8.95 13.12
C ALA A 357 -23.66 -8.18 14.36
N LEU A 358 -22.79 -7.19 14.16
CA LEU A 358 -22.32 -6.34 15.25
C LEU A 358 -23.46 -5.43 15.73
N THR A 359 -23.55 -5.21 17.04
CA THR A 359 -24.39 -4.14 17.60
C THR A 359 -23.83 -2.77 17.18
N SER A 360 -24.61 -1.70 17.30
CA SER A 360 -24.14 -0.34 16.97
C SER A 360 -22.89 0.06 17.76
N GLU A 361 -22.79 -0.35 19.02
CA GLU A 361 -21.61 -0.10 19.86
C GLU A 361 -20.39 -0.89 19.37
N GLN A 362 -20.58 -2.18 19.05
CA GLN A 362 -19.51 -3.02 18.50
C GLN A 362 -19.07 -2.55 17.11
N GLN A 363 -19.98 -1.98 16.32
CA GLN A 363 -19.66 -1.38 15.02
C GLN A 363 -18.80 -0.12 15.20
N ALA A 364 -19.15 0.77 16.12
CA ALA A 364 -18.31 1.93 16.45
C ALA A 364 -16.91 1.51 16.97
N ARG A 365 -16.86 0.44 17.76
CA ARG A 365 -15.62 -0.19 18.22
C ARG A 365 -14.80 -0.78 17.07
N PHE A 366 -15.45 -1.43 16.10
CA PHE A 366 -14.82 -1.92 14.87
C PHE A 366 -14.20 -0.77 14.05
N ASP A 367 -14.95 0.31 13.84
CA ASP A 367 -14.48 1.47 13.08
C ASP A 367 -13.29 2.16 13.77
N THR A 368 -13.34 2.32 15.09
CA THR A 368 -12.21 2.82 15.89
C THR A 368 -11.01 1.88 15.80
N GLY A 369 -11.25 0.58 15.87
CA GLY A 369 -10.23 -0.46 15.76
C GLY A 369 -9.49 -0.45 14.43
N ARG A 370 -10.20 -0.17 13.33
CA ARG A 370 -9.60 -0.01 11.99
C ARG A 370 -8.55 1.10 11.98
N ASP A 371 -8.89 2.25 12.54
CA ASP A 371 -8.04 3.43 12.51
C ASP A 371 -6.81 3.24 13.41
N LEU A 372 -6.99 2.66 14.61
CA LEU A 372 -5.89 2.28 15.50
C LEU A 372 -4.99 1.19 14.90
N TYR A 373 -5.58 0.18 14.27
CA TYR A 373 -4.84 -0.87 13.58
C TYR A 373 -3.92 -0.29 12.50
N ALA A 374 -4.44 0.65 11.68
CA ALA A 374 -3.67 1.26 10.61
C ALA A 374 -2.41 1.98 11.12
N ILE A 375 -2.48 2.59 12.30
CA ILE A 375 -1.37 3.35 12.91
C ILE A 375 -0.34 2.42 13.56
N SER A 376 -0.79 1.37 14.26
CA SER A 376 0.11 0.61 15.17
C SER A 376 0.40 -0.82 14.76
N CYS A 377 -0.52 -1.48 14.05
CA CYS A 377 -0.35 -2.86 13.61
C CYS A 377 -0.06 -2.96 12.11
N GLY A 378 -0.60 -2.02 11.33
CA GLY A 378 -0.58 -2.02 9.87
C GLY A 378 0.82 -1.93 9.27
N ALA A 379 1.80 -1.33 9.95
CA ALA A 379 3.18 -1.27 9.46
C ALA A 379 3.81 -2.66 9.28
N CYS A 380 3.48 -3.61 10.17
CA CYS A 380 4.02 -4.97 10.12
C CYS A 380 3.00 -5.95 9.52
N HIS A 381 1.76 -5.93 10.00
CA HIS A 381 0.72 -6.88 9.58
C HIS A 381 -0.01 -6.48 8.28
N GLN A 382 0.28 -5.29 7.75
CA GLN A 382 -0.29 -4.68 6.55
C GLN A 382 -1.80 -4.39 6.65
N PRO A 383 -2.35 -3.40 5.91
CA PRO A 383 -3.79 -3.11 5.91
C PRO A 383 -4.68 -4.29 5.49
N HIS A 384 -4.13 -5.25 4.73
CA HIS A 384 -4.83 -6.46 4.28
C HIS A 384 -4.64 -7.67 5.24
N GLY A 385 -3.93 -7.50 6.35
CA GLY A 385 -3.76 -8.53 7.37
C GLY A 385 -2.94 -9.74 6.92
N LEU A 386 -2.28 -9.72 5.76
CA LEU A 386 -1.47 -10.86 5.29
C LEU A 386 -0.05 -10.84 5.86
N GLY A 387 0.30 -9.82 6.64
CA GLY A 387 1.66 -9.64 7.09
C GLY A 387 2.60 -9.19 5.97
N GLN A 388 3.86 -9.06 6.34
CA GLN A 388 4.96 -8.81 5.42
C GLN A 388 5.97 -9.94 5.57
N ASP A 389 6.34 -10.55 4.45
CA ASP A 389 7.22 -11.71 4.49
C ASP A 389 8.58 -11.36 5.12
N GLY A 390 9.06 -12.25 5.99
CA GLY A 390 10.27 -12.03 6.78
C GLY A 390 10.14 -11.02 7.92
N LEU A 391 8.98 -10.37 8.11
CA LEU A 391 8.73 -9.39 9.17
C LEU A 391 7.62 -9.82 10.15
N ALA A 392 6.42 -10.08 9.65
CA ALA A 392 5.27 -10.38 10.51
C ALA A 392 4.28 -11.36 9.86
N PRO A 393 3.69 -12.28 10.64
CA PRO A 393 2.78 -13.28 10.11
C PRO A 393 1.44 -12.69 9.63
N PRO A 394 0.71 -13.42 8.77
CA PRO A 394 -0.67 -13.08 8.46
C PRO A 394 -1.55 -13.18 9.71
N LEU A 395 -2.36 -12.14 9.92
CA LEU A 395 -3.49 -12.16 10.85
C LEU A 395 -4.77 -12.65 10.17
N LYS A 396 -4.93 -12.39 8.86
CA LYS A 396 -6.00 -12.91 8.03
C LYS A 396 -5.94 -14.43 8.00
N ASP A 397 -7.08 -15.08 8.22
CA ASP A 397 -7.30 -16.52 8.32
C ASP A 397 -6.40 -17.25 9.33
N SER A 398 -5.79 -16.53 10.28
CA SER A 398 -4.97 -17.12 11.33
C SER A 398 -5.83 -17.59 12.49
N ASP A 399 -5.60 -18.81 12.96
CA ASP A 399 -6.26 -19.35 14.15
C ASP A 399 -5.83 -18.59 15.43
N TRP A 400 -4.71 -17.88 15.39
CA TRP A 400 -4.28 -16.98 16.47
C TRP A 400 -5.12 -15.70 16.54
N SER A 401 -5.68 -15.25 15.41
CA SER A 401 -6.56 -14.07 15.35
C SER A 401 -8.01 -14.43 15.65
N THR A 402 -8.49 -15.54 15.06
CA THR A 402 -9.91 -15.92 15.08
C THR A 402 -10.27 -16.92 16.18
N GLY A 403 -9.29 -17.57 16.79
CA GLY A 403 -9.46 -18.53 17.89
C GLY A 403 -9.71 -17.86 19.23
N SER A 404 -8.94 -18.27 20.25
CA SER A 404 -9.10 -17.79 21.64
C SER A 404 -8.87 -16.29 21.77
N LYS A 405 -9.88 -15.56 22.25
CA LYS A 405 -9.79 -14.13 22.57
C LYS A 405 -8.68 -13.89 23.60
N GLU A 406 -8.61 -14.73 24.61
CA GLU A 406 -7.65 -14.60 25.70
C GLU A 406 -6.20 -14.68 25.23
N ARG A 407 -5.86 -15.64 24.36
CA ARG A 407 -4.50 -15.74 23.79
C ARG A 407 -4.14 -14.48 23.01
N MET A 408 -5.08 -13.98 22.20
CA MET A 408 -4.86 -12.77 21.42
C MET A 408 -4.69 -11.52 22.31
N ILE A 409 -5.49 -11.39 23.39
CA ILE A 409 -5.38 -10.27 24.35
C ILE A 409 -3.99 -10.26 24.99
N ARG A 410 -3.51 -11.44 25.39
CA ARG A 410 -2.19 -11.63 26.00
C ARG A 410 -1.05 -11.26 25.06
N ILE A 411 -1.15 -11.65 23.79
CA ILE A 411 -0.18 -11.27 22.74
C ILE A 411 -0.17 -9.75 22.56
N VAL A 412 -1.34 -9.11 22.44
CA VAL A 412 -1.40 -7.65 22.22
C VAL A 412 -0.90 -6.89 23.45
N LEU A 413 -1.22 -7.32 24.67
CA LEU A 413 -0.78 -6.64 25.88
C LEU A 413 0.74 -6.78 26.14
N HIS A 414 1.27 -8.00 26.04
CA HIS A 414 2.63 -8.30 26.54
C HIS A 414 3.62 -8.70 25.43
N GLY A 415 3.16 -8.85 24.19
CA GLY A 415 3.98 -9.27 23.06
C GLY A 415 4.15 -10.78 22.95
N LEU A 416 4.78 -11.21 21.86
CA LEU A 416 5.06 -12.59 21.53
C LEU A 416 6.49 -12.73 21.03
N GLN A 417 7.24 -13.67 21.59
CA GLN A 417 8.52 -14.13 21.07
C GLN A 417 8.33 -15.46 20.33
N GLY A 418 8.82 -15.53 19.09
CA GLY A 418 8.77 -16.73 18.27
C GLY A 418 9.56 -17.92 18.85
N PRO A 419 9.44 -19.11 18.25
CA PRO A 419 8.78 -19.36 16.97
C PRO A 419 7.24 -19.50 17.09
N ILE A 420 6.52 -18.93 16.12
CA ILE A 420 5.10 -19.17 15.88
C ILE A 420 4.89 -19.72 14.48
N GLU A 421 3.97 -20.67 14.35
CA GLU A 421 3.57 -21.23 13.06
C GLU A 421 2.21 -20.68 12.65
N VAL A 422 2.15 -20.08 11.46
CA VAL A 422 0.93 -19.57 10.84
C VAL A 422 0.90 -20.01 9.39
N HIS A 423 -0.19 -20.65 8.98
CA HIS A 423 -0.39 -21.21 7.62
C HIS A 423 0.74 -22.16 7.17
N GLY A 424 1.33 -22.90 8.11
CA GLY A 424 2.43 -23.84 7.83
C GLY A 424 3.79 -23.17 7.63
N LYS A 425 3.90 -21.86 7.89
CA LYS A 425 5.16 -21.11 7.87
C LYS A 425 5.57 -20.71 9.27
N LYS A 426 6.85 -20.89 9.60
CA LYS A 426 7.44 -20.46 10.86
C LYS A 426 7.87 -18.99 10.81
N TRP A 427 7.62 -18.29 11.90
CA TRP A 427 7.96 -16.89 12.12
C TRP A 427 8.69 -16.76 13.45
N GLU A 428 9.88 -16.16 13.44
CA GLU A 428 10.79 -16.15 14.61
C GLU A 428 11.02 -14.76 15.21
N LEU A 429 10.50 -13.72 14.57
CA LEU A 429 10.62 -12.36 15.07
C LEU A 429 9.74 -12.10 16.29
N ILE A 430 10.09 -11.03 17.00
CA ILE A 430 9.38 -10.55 18.17
C ILE A 430 8.23 -9.62 17.73
N MET A 431 7.06 -9.83 18.31
CA MET A 431 5.98 -8.85 18.34
C MET A 431 6.03 -8.12 19.69
N PRO A 432 6.29 -6.81 19.74
CA PRO A 432 6.30 -6.07 21.00
C PRO A 432 4.88 -5.98 21.58
N GLY A 433 4.79 -5.95 22.92
CA GLY A 433 3.54 -5.67 23.61
C GLY A 433 3.12 -4.21 23.41
N LEU A 434 1.80 -3.99 23.33
CA LEU A 434 1.17 -2.69 23.13
C LEU A 434 0.37 -2.27 24.37
N SER A 435 0.98 -2.42 25.55
CA SER A 435 0.39 -2.03 26.84
C SER A 435 0.12 -0.53 26.97
N VAL A 436 0.65 0.29 26.05
CA VAL A 436 0.37 1.73 25.91
C VAL A 436 -1.10 2.03 25.61
N PHE A 437 -1.80 1.10 24.97
CA PHE A 437 -3.24 1.23 24.72
C PHE A 437 -4.05 0.84 25.95
N ASP A 438 -5.15 1.55 26.17
CA ASP A 438 -6.13 1.20 27.19
C ASP A 438 -6.99 -0.02 26.77
N ASP A 439 -7.89 -0.44 27.67
CA ASP A 439 -8.71 -1.65 27.46
C ASP A 439 -9.71 -1.50 26.31
N GLU A 440 -10.26 -0.29 26.09
CA GLU A 440 -11.16 0.02 24.97
C GLU A 440 -10.43 -0.02 23.64
N GLN A 441 -9.23 0.57 23.58
CA GLN A 441 -8.41 0.62 22.38
C GLN A 441 -7.95 -0.78 21.95
N ILE A 442 -7.53 -1.63 22.90
CA ILE A 442 -7.16 -3.02 22.61
C ILE A 442 -8.38 -3.82 22.16
N ALA A 443 -9.52 -3.69 22.86
CA ALA A 443 -10.76 -4.35 22.46
C ALA A 443 -11.21 -3.90 21.06
N SER A 444 -11.00 -2.62 20.71
CA SER A 444 -11.25 -2.06 19.38
C SER A 444 -10.39 -2.70 18.30
N ILE A 445 -9.06 -2.66 18.47
CA ILE A 445 -8.11 -3.27 17.51
C ILE A 445 -8.42 -4.75 17.30
N MET A 446 -8.67 -5.48 18.39
CA MET A 446 -8.93 -6.91 18.31
C MET A 446 -10.29 -7.23 17.69
N THR A 447 -11.33 -6.43 17.97
CA THR A 447 -12.62 -6.55 17.31
C THR A 447 -12.49 -6.33 15.81
N TYR A 448 -11.74 -5.31 15.39
CA TYR A 448 -11.42 -5.08 13.98
C TYR A 448 -10.76 -6.31 13.34
N VAL A 449 -9.65 -6.78 13.90
CA VAL A 449 -8.91 -7.96 13.37
C VAL A 449 -9.79 -9.22 13.31
N ARG A 450 -10.73 -9.39 14.25
CA ARG A 450 -11.63 -10.55 14.32
C ARG A 450 -12.85 -10.48 13.40
N ARG A 451 -13.12 -9.33 12.80
CA ARG A 451 -14.29 -9.06 11.94
C ARG A 451 -13.93 -8.60 10.53
N GLU A 452 -12.69 -8.19 10.34
CA GLU A 452 -12.16 -7.76 9.05
C GLU A 452 -11.70 -8.97 8.21
N TRP A 453 -11.54 -8.77 6.91
CA TRP A 453 -11.00 -9.75 5.96
C TRP A 453 -11.84 -11.04 5.81
N GLY A 454 -13.13 -10.97 6.11
CA GLY A 454 -14.06 -12.09 6.03
C GLY A 454 -14.11 -12.94 7.30
N HIS A 455 -13.47 -12.52 8.38
CA HIS A 455 -13.59 -13.19 9.66
C HIS A 455 -14.99 -13.01 10.27
N THR A 456 -15.53 -14.08 10.86
CA THR A 456 -16.84 -14.08 11.53
C THR A 456 -16.73 -14.25 13.04
N ALA A 457 -15.52 -14.08 13.60
CA ALA A 457 -15.26 -14.35 15.01
C ALA A 457 -15.96 -13.34 15.92
N SER A 458 -16.23 -13.73 17.16
CA SER A 458 -16.89 -12.85 18.13
C SER A 458 -16.07 -11.59 18.43
N PRO A 459 -16.70 -10.42 18.62
CA PRO A 459 -16.00 -9.21 19.04
C PRO A 459 -15.39 -9.39 20.44
N VAL A 460 -14.48 -8.48 20.81
CA VAL A 460 -13.80 -8.46 22.10
C VAL A 460 -14.40 -7.34 22.94
N ASP A 461 -14.72 -7.65 24.19
CA ASP A 461 -15.22 -6.66 25.13
C ASP A 461 -14.08 -6.08 26.00
N PRO A 462 -14.12 -4.78 26.30
CA PRO A 462 -13.12 -4.11 27.15
C PRO A 462 -12.96 -4.76 28.52
N SER A 463 -14.04 -5.33 29.07
CA SER A 463 -14.01 -6.06 30.34
C SER A 463 -13.14 -7.33 30.29
N GLU A 464 -13.06 -8.00 29.14
CA GLU A 464 -12.19 -9.16 28.94
C GLU A 464 -10.71 -8.73 28.94
N VAL A 465 -10.40 -7.61 28.29
CA VAL A 465 -9.05 -7.04 28.26
C VAL A 465 -8.63 -6.64 29.67
N LYS A 466 -9.50 -5.93 30.39
CA LYS A 466 -9.28 -5.51 31.77
C LYS A 466 -9.03 -6.69 32.70
N SER A 467 -9.83 -7.76 32.56
CA SER A 467 -9.67 -8.99 33.35
C SER A 467 -8.28 -9.61 33.15
N ILE A 468 -7.80 -9.70 31.91
CA ILE A 468 -6.47 -10.26 31.63
C ILE A 468 -5.36 -9.32 32.08
N ARG A 469 -5.51 -8.00 31.87
CA ARG A 469 -4.52 -7.00 32.31
C ARG A 469 -4.32 -7.05 33.82
N THR A 470 -5.40 -7.20 34.58
CA THR A 470 -5.34 -7.27 36.06
C THR A 470 -4.75 -8.58 36.59
N GLN A 471 -4.75 -9.67 35.82
CA GLN A 471 -4.09 -10.92 36.21
C GLN A 471 -2.55 -10.84 36.13
N TYR A 472 -1.99 -9.91 35.37
CA TYR A 472 -0.54 -9.80 35.14
C TYR A 472 -0.04 -8.35 35.33
N PRO A 473 -0.24 -7.77 36.52
CA PRO A 473 0.20 -6.40 36.77
C PRO A 473 1.72 -6.32 36.62
N GLY A 474 2.19 -5.46 35.71
CA GLY A 474 3.62 -5.18 35.52
C GLY A 474 4.41 -6.28 34.80
N ARG A 475 3.75 -7.20 34.08
CA ARG A 475 4.48 -8.16 33.23
C ARG A 475 5.14 -7.43 32.05
N GLU A 476 6.46 -7.56 31.95
CA GLU A 476 7.26 -7.07 30.80
C GLU A 476 7.73 -8.21 29.89
N ASP A 477 7.71 -9.46 30.39
CA ASP A 477 8.12 -10.63 29.62
C ASP A 477 7.10 -10.98 28.52
N MET A 478 7.60 -11.16 27.31
CA MET A 478 6.80 -11.61 26.17
C MET A 478 6.32 -13.06 26.37
N TRP A 479 5.23 -13.41 25.70
CA TRP A 479 4.76 -14.78 25.69
C TRP A 479 5.54 -15.63 24.69
N THR A 480 5.63 -16.93 24.97
CA THR A 480 5.97 -17.93 23.95
C THR A 480 4.71 -18.67 23.50
N VAL A 481 4.73 -19.26 22.30
CA VAL A 481 3.65 -20.14 21.83
C VAL A 481 3.38 -21.28 22.82
N LYS A 482 4.43 -21.84 23.42
CA LYS A 482 4.32 -22.90 24.42
C LYS A 482 3.52 -22.46 25.65
N ASP A 483 3.68 -21.22 26.08
CA ASP A 483 2.95 -20.70 27.25
C ASP A 483 1.49 -20.39 26.92
N LEU A 484 1.23 -19.82 25.74
CA LEU A 484 -0.13 -19.49 25.32
C LEU A 484 -0.98 -20.74 25.04
N LEU A 485 -0.38 -21.83 24.56
CA LEU A 485 -1.11 -23.09 24.30
C LEU A 485 -1.50 -23.85 25.58
N LYS A 486 -0.96 -23.48 26.75
CA LYS A 486 -1.43 -24.01 28.04
C LYS A 486 -2.76 -23.39 28.48
N ILE A 487 -3.14 -22.28 27.86
CA ILE A 487 -4.34 -21.51 28.16
C ILE A 487 -5.44 -22.02 27.23
N GLN A 488 -6.46 -22.66 27.81
CA GLN A 488 -7.52 -23.35 27.08
C GLN A 488 -8.27 -22.41 26.13
#